data_AF-A0A972JSF1-F1
#
_entry.id   AF-A0A972JSF1-F1
#
_cell.length_a   1.000
_cell.length_b   1.000
_cell.length_c   1.000
_cell.angle_alpha   90.00
_cell.angle_beta   90.00
_cell.angle_gamma   90.00
#
_symmetry.space_group_name_H-M   'P 1'
#
loop_
_entity.id
_entity.type
_entity.pdbx_description
1 polymer ?
#
loop_
_entity_poly.entity_id
_entity_poly.type
_entity_poly.pdbx_seq_one_letter_code
_entity_poly.pdbx_strand_id
1 'polypeptide(L)'
;MLRASAIALALMAPIALPNMASAQTDACSEQLVRSVEMRMPRISEGLDIRDLSCLGITQIYFLLDNDSDRFGIPLTRTRQRIEAVFRREGLFR
;
A
#
# COMPACT_ATOMS: atom_id res chain seq x y z
N MET A 1 -49.12 -14.52 -39.98
CA MET A 1 -47.73 -14.12 -40.34
C MET A 1 -47.20 -13.26 -39.20
N LEU A 2 -46.05 -13.68 -38.64
CA LEU A 2 -45.53 -13.24 -37.35
C LEU A 2 -45.07 -11.76 -37.37
N ARG A 3 -45.27 -11.12 -36.22
CA ARG A 3 -44.94 -9.73 -35.90
C ARG A 3 -43.43 -9.48 -36.03
N ALA A 4 -43.09 -8.46 -36.81
CA ALA A 4 -41.75 -7.94 -36.95
C ALA A 4 -41.33 -7.15 -35.70
N SER A 5 -40.05 -7.29 -35.38
CA SER A 5 -39.34 -6.80 -34.22
C SER A 5 -39.27 -5.27 -34.14
N ALA A 6 -39.30 -4.73 -32.93
CA ALA A 6 -38.81 -3.38 -32.63
C ALA A 6 -38.13 -3.39 -31.26
N ILE A 7 -36.87 -3.83 -31.25
CA ILE A 7 -35.95 -3.57 -30.15
C ILE A 7 -35.34 -2.19 -30.44
N ALA A 8 -35.78 -1.16 -29.71
CA ALA A 8 -35.14 0.14 -29.73
C ALA A 8 -34.49 0.37 -28.36
N LEU A 9 -33.19 0.06 -28.28
CA LEU A 9 -32.30 0.59 -27.24
C LEU A 9 -32.20 2.10 -27.45
N ALA A 10 -32.74 2.89 -26.52
CA ALA A 10 -32.57 4.34 -26.52
C ALA A 10 -31.77 4.79 -25.28
N LEU A 11 -30.50 5.05 -25.55
CA LEU A 11 -29.64 6.12 -25.03
C LEU A 11 -29.45 6.28 -23.51
N MET A 12 -28.31 5.72 -23.07
CA MET A 12 -27.20 6.41 -22.38
C MET A 12 -27.53 7.77 -21.74
N ALA A 13 -27.81 7.76 -20.43
CA ALA A 13 -27.56 8.93 -19.61
C ALA A 13 -26.03 9.02 -19.34
N PRO A 14 -25.36 10.16 -19.61
CA PRO A 14 -24.02 10.36 -19.12
C PRO A 14 -24.12 10.52 -17.60
N ILE A 15 -23.78 9.45 -16.88
CA ILE A 15 -23.54 9.55 -15.45
C ILE A 15 -22.27 10.38 -15.34
N ALA A 16 -22.44 11.68 -15.10
CA ALA A 16 -21.37 12.56 -14.67
C ALA A 16 -20.87 12.00 -13.33
N LEU A 17 -19.87 11.14 -13.39
CA LEU A 17 -19.12 10.72 -12.23
C LEU A 17 -18.48 11.99 -11.65
N PRO A 18 -18.72 12.33 -10.38
CA PRO A 18 -18.00 13.41 -9.75
C PRO A 18 -16.52 13.03 -9.84
N ASN A 19 -15.77 13.87 -10.53
CA ASN A 19 -14.34 13.75 -10.71
C ASN A 19 -13.68 14.01 -9.34
N MET A 20 -13.78 13.04 -8.42
CA MET A 20 -12.97 12.98 -7.20
C MET A 20 -11.62 12.35 -7.54
N ALA A 21 -10.96 12.91 -8.55
CA ALA A 21 -9.53 12.78 -8.70
C ALA A 21 -8.88 13.89 -7.86
N SER A 22 -9.15 13.90 -6.55
CA SER A 22 -8.13 14.42 -5.66
C SER A 22 -7.02 13.39 -5.71
N ALA A 23 -5.93 13.71 -6.40
CA ALA A 23 -4.63 13.11 -6.14
C ALA A 23 -4.29 13.44 -4.68
N GLN A 24 -4.91 12.69 -3.77
CA GLN A 24 -4.60 12.66 -2.36
C GLN A 24 -3.20 12.08 -2.35
N THR A 25 -2.21 12.94 -2.18
CA THR A 25 -0.89 12.49 -1.75
C THR A 25 -1.18 11.69 -0.48
N ASP A 26 -1.10 10.36 -0.59
CA ASP A 26 -1.52 9.41 0.45
C ASP A 26 -0.69 9.65 1.70
N ALA A 27 -1.11 10.61 2.52
CA ALA A 27 -0.51 10.91 3.80
C ALA A 27 -0.84 9.74 4.73
N CYS A 28 0.20 9.01 5.14
CA CYS A 28 0.01 7.90 6.05
C CYS A 28 -0.39 8.41 7.43
N SER A 29 -1.27 7.68 8.11
CA SER A 29 -1.65 8.02 9.48
C SER A 29 -0.41 8.10 10.37
N GLU A 30 -0.21 9.23 11.06
CA GLU A 30 0.89 9.41 12.02
C GLU A 30 0.95 8.31 13.09
N GLN A 31 -0.21 7.75 13.45
CA GLN A 31 -0.28 6.63 14.39
C GLN A 31 0.35 5.36 13.79
N LEU A 32 0.16 5.10 12.49
CA LEU A 32 0.78 3.98 11.79
C LEU A 32 2.29 4.19 11.65
N VAL A 33 2.71 5.38 11.26
CA VAL A 33 4.14 5.75 11.14
C VAL A 33 4.86 5.48 12.47
N ARG A 34 4.35 6.03 13.57
CA ARG A 34 4.94 5.82 14.91
C ARG A 34 4.94 4.35 15.33
N SER A 35 3.87 3.61 15.02
CA SER A 35 3.78 2.18 15.34
C SER A 35 4.87 1.38 14.63
N VAL A 36 5.20 1.75 13.39
CA VAL A 36 6.27 1.13 12.62
C VAL A 36 7.64 1.58 13.13
N GLU A 37 7.86 2.89 13.33
CA GLU A 37 9.12 3.44 13.87
C GLU A 37 9.55 2.77 15.18
N MET A 38 8.62 2.57 16.12
CA MET A 38 8.92 1.94 17.42
C MET A 38 9.28 0.46 17.34
N ARG A 39 8.79 -0.25 16.32
CA ARG A 39 9.00 -1.70 16.13
C ARG A 39 10.10 -2.01 15.12
N MET A 40 10.68 -0.98 14.53
CA MET A 40 11.64 -1.13 13.46
C MET A 40 12.92 -1.79 13.99
N PRO A 41 13.38 -2.91 13.40
CA PRO A 41 14.71 -3.41 13.71
C PRO A 41 15.76 -2.39 13.28
N ARG A 42 16.98 -2.45 13.83
CA ARG A 42 18.07 -1.58 13.35
C ARG A 42 18.57 -2.10 12.01
N ILE A 43 18.14 -1.45 10.92
CA ILE A 43 18.38 -1.88 9.53
C ILE A 43 19.19 -0.81 8.82
N SER A 44 20.50 -0.93 8.88
CA SER A 44 21.45 0.04 8.31
C SER A 44 21.32 1.47 8.84
N GLU A 45 22.42 2.21 8.79
CA GLU A 45 22.42 3.63 9.09
C GLU A 45 21.85 4.38 7.86
N GLY A 46 20.91 5.29 8.10
CA GLY A 46 20.35 6.16 7.05
C GLY A 46 19.04 5.69 6.39
N LEU A 47 18.40 4.63 6.88
CA LEU A 47 17.04 4.27 6.46
C LEU A 47 16.00 4.88 7.41
N ASP A 48 15.28 5.90 6.95
CA ASP A 48 14.18 6.52 7.69
C ASP A 48 12.82 6.06 7.16
N ILE A 49 11.93 5.64 8.06
CA ILE A 49 10.56 5.22 7.74
C ILE A 49 9.77 6.38 7.13
N ARG A 50 10.11 7.61 7.50
CA ARG A 50 9.43 8.83 7.03
C ARG A 50 9.70 9.15 5.57
N ASP A 51 10.77 8.58 5.01
CA ASP A 51 11.09 8.73 3.58
C ASP A 51 10.25 7.79 2.71
N LEU A 52 9.60 6.78 3.30
CA LEU A 52 8.75 5.84 2.58
C LEU A 52 7.39 6.43 2.25
N SER A 53 6.84 5.96 1.13
CA SER A 53 5.43 6.13 0.80
C SER A 53 4.53 5.44 1.84
N CYS A 54 3.27 5.89 1.96
CA CYS A 54 2.33 5.22 2.88
C CYS A 54 2.13 3.74 2.54
N LEU A 55 2.21 3.39 1.26
CA LEU A 55 2.19 2.00 0.80
C LEU A 55 3.37 1.20 1.36
N GLY A 56 4.59 1.76 1.34
CA GLY A 56 5.78 1.15 1.94
C GLY A 56 5.66 0.98 3.44
N ILE A 57 5.21 2.02 4.15
CA ILE A 57 4.97 1.99 5.60
C ILE A 57 3.95 0.91 5.97
N THR A 58 2.86 0.81 5.21
CA THR A 58 1.83 -0.22 5.42
C THR A 58 2.36 -1.63 5.16
N GLN A 59 3.19 -1.83 4.13
CA GLN A 59 3.83 -3.12 3.89
C GLN A 59 4.73 -3.51 5.07
N ILE A 60 5.54 -2.58 5.56
CA ILE A 60 6.42 -2.82 6.71
C ILE A 60 5.61 -3.13 7.96
N TYR A 61 4.51 -2.41 8.21
CA TYR A 61 3.59 -2.72 9.30
C TYR A 61 3.17 -4.20 9.28
N PHE A 62 2.72 -4.70 8.12
CA PHE A 62 2.34 -6.10 8.00
C PHE A 62 3.53 -7.06 8.12
N LEU A 63 4.72 -6.68 7.66
CA LEU A 63 5.93 -7.48 7.87
C LEU A 63 6.23 -7.65 9.37
N LEU A 64 6.17 -6.56 10.14
CA LEU A 64 6.45 -6.54 11.57
C LEU A 64 5.34 -7.24 12.38
N ASP A 65 4.08 -7.05 11.99
CA ASP A 65 2.93 -7.67 12.66
C ASP A 65 2.97 -9.21 12.52
N ASN A 66 3.34 -9.70 11.33
CA ASN A 66 3.50 -11.13 11.05
C ASN A 66 4.78 -11.75 11.61
N ASP A 67 5.75 -10.95 12.08
CA ASP A 67 7.04 -11.44 12.61
C ASP A 67 6.97 -11.85 14.09
N SER A 68 5.84 -11.59 14.76
CA SER A 68 5.62 -11.81 16.19
C SER A 68 5.43 -13.28 16.60
N ASP A 69 6.39 -14.15 16.30
CA ASP A 69 6.53 -15.49 16.91
C ASP A 69 5.56 -16.61 16.47
N ARG A 70 4.73 -16.45 15.43
CA ARG A 70 3.83 -17.55 15.03
C ARG A 70 4.52 -18.73 14.33
N PHE A 71 5.71 -18.56 13.75
CA PHE A 71 6.40 -19.59 12.96
C PHE A 71 7.93 -19.61 13.09
N GLY A 72 8.53 -18.87 14.03
CA GLY A 72 9.98 -18.84 14.20
C GLY A 72 10.75 -18.33 12.96
N ILE A 73 10.18 -17.35 12.24
CA ILE A 73 10.88 -16.74 11.11
C ILE A 73 12.11 -16.02 11.68
N PRO A 74 13.33 -16.35 11.25
CA PRO A 74 14.52 -15.70 11.76
C PRO A 74 14.44 -14.20 11.44
N LEU A 75 14.72 -13.36 12.44
CA LEU A 75 14.80 -11.88 12.33
C LEU A 75 15.56 -11.41 11.07
N THR A 76 16.53 -12.20 10.62
CA THR A 76 17.28 -12.00 9.37
C THR A 76 16.39 -11.93 8.13
N ARG A 77 15.35 -12.76 8.02
CA ARG A 77 14.45 -12.79 6.85
C ARG A 77 13.54 -11.57 6.83
N THR A 78 13.00 -11.17 7.97
CA THR A 78 12.13 -9.99 8.06
C THR A 78 12.94 -8.72 7.79
N ARG A 79 14.16 -8.65 8.30
CA ARG A 79 15.12 -7.60 7.94
C ARG A 79 15.32 -7.48 6.42
N GLN A 80 15.62 -8.59 5.73
CA GLN A 80 15.79 -8.61 4.28
C GLN A 80 14.54 -8.17 3.51
N ARG A 81 13.35 -8.57 3.98
CA ARG A 81 12.07 -8.18 3.38
C ARG A 81 11.82 -6.69 3.54
N ILE A 82 12.16 -6.13 4.70
CA ILE A 82 12.09 -4.69 4.93
C ILE A 82 13.08 -3.95 4.03
N GLU A 83 14.35 -4.37 3.96
CA GLU A 83 15.35 -3.77 3.06
C GLU A 83 14.89 -3.84 1.58
N ALA A 84 14.15 -4.88 1.20
CA ALA A 84 13.54 -4.97 -0.13
C ALA A 84 12.43 -3.92 -0.36
N VAL A 85 11.69 -3.51 0.67
CA VAL A 85 10.73 -2.38 0.56
C VAL A 85 11.50 -1.10 0.28
N PHE A 86 12.52 -0.77 1.07
CA PHE A 86 13.34 0.42 0.86
C PHE A 86 14.02 0.46 -0.51
N ARG A 87 14.52 -0.69 -1.01
CA ARG A 87 15.07 -0.79 -2.37
C ARG A 87 14.05 -0.49 -3.46
N ARG A 88 12.83 -0.99 -3.33
CA ARG A 88 11.76 -0.72 -4.31
C ARG A 88 11.36 0.74 -4.35
N GLU A 89 11.48 1.45 -3.23
CA GLU A 89 11.26 2.89 -3.15
C GLU A 89 12.50 3.72 -3.51
N GLY A 90 13.63 3.08 -3.81
CA GLY A 90 14.86 3.77 -4.21
C GLY A 90 15.64 4.40 -3.06
N LEU A 91 15.30 4.06 -1.81
CA LEU A 91 15.90 4.60 -0.59
C LEU A 91 17.11 3.78 -0.09
N PHE A 92 17.40 2.66 -0.75
CA PHE A 92 18.50 1.76 -0.41
C PHE A 92 19.16 1.27 -1.71
N ARG A 93 20.49 1.27 -1.76
CA ARG A 93 21.29 0.75 -2.89
C ARG A 93 22.03 -0.50 -2.49
#